data_AF-W2RK41-F1
#
_entry.id   AF-W2RK41-F1
#
_cell.length_a   1.000
_cell.length_b   1.000
_cell.length_c   1.000
_cell.angle_alpha   90.00
_cell.angle_beta   90.00
_cell.angle_gamma   90.00
#
_symmetry.space_group_name_H-M   'P 1'
#
loop_
_entity.id
_entity.type
_entity.pdbx_description
1 polymer ?
#
loop_
_entity_poly.entity_id
_entity_poly.type
_entity_poly.pdbx_seq_one_letter_code
_entity_poly.pdbx_strand_id
1 'polypeptide(L)' 'MDCMRTLQVMDTIGNINAVMVIHHTDCGGLLVTDAEVHQRMRERDATAAASAGEVTFGTYRQ' A
#
# COMPACT_ATOMS: atom_id res chain seq x y z
N MET A 1 -3.95 -0.56 -6.31
CA MET A 1 -2.90 -0.11 -7.25
C MET A 1 -2.49 1.32 -6.90
N ASP A 2 -1.65 1.47 -5.87
CA ASP A 2 -1.50 2.75 -5.18
C ASP A 2 -0.58 3.75 -5.93
N CYS A 3 0.46 3.26 -6.60
CA CYS A 3 1.40 4.11 -7.36
C CYS A 3 0.86 4.54 -8.75
N MET A 4 -0.14 3.85 -9.30
CA MET A 4 -0.60 4.06 -10.67
C MET A 4 -1.14 5.46 -10.92
N ARG A 5 -1.93 6.00 -9.97
CA ARG A 5 -2.45 7.37 -10.06
C ARG A 5 -1.31 8.37 -10.18
N THR A 6 -0.26 8.21 -9.40
CA THR A 6 0.91 9.10 -9.44
C THR A 6 1.66 8.95 -10.77
N LEU A 7 1.90 7.72 -11.23
CA LEU A 7 2.55 7.47 -12.52
C LEU A 7 1.78 8.11 -13.69
N GLN A 8 0.45 7.98 -13.70
CA GLN A 8 -0.41 8.61 -14.70
C GLN A 8 -0.32 10.14 -14.67
N VAL A 9 -0.34 10.75 -13.48
CA VAL A 9 -0.17 12.21 -13.36
C VAL A 9 1.21 12.64 -13.85
N MET A 10 2.27 11.93 -13.45
CA MET A 10 3.63 12.28 -13.87
C MET A 10 3.80 12.17 -15.39
N ASP A 11 3.15 11.19 -16.03
CA ASP A 11 3.17 11.04 -17.49
C ASP A 11 2.53 12.23 -18.24
N THR A 12 1.56 12.91 -17.61
CA THR A 12 1.00 14.16 -18.17
C THR A 12 1.95 15.36 -18.09
N ILE A 13 2.96 15.31 -17.22
CA ILE A 13 3.93 16.39 -16.99
C ILE A 13 5.20 16.17 -17.84
N GLY A 14 5.65 14.92 -17.92
CA GLY A 14 6.78 14.52 -18.74
C GLY A 14 6.58 13.10 -19.25
N ASN A 15 6.95 12.86 -20.51
CA ASN A 15 6.74 11.56 -21.16
C ASN A 15 7.56 10.45 -20.46
N ILE A 16 6.91 9.61 -19.65
CA ILE A 16 7.55 8.51 -18.93
C ILE A 16 7.63 7.31 -19.86
N ASN A 17 8.82 7.05 -20.40
CA ASN A 17 9.05 5.89 -21.27
C ASN A 17 9.47 4.62 -20.50
N ALA A 18 9.81 4.73 -19.21
CA ALA A 18 10.26 3.61 -18.39
C ALA A 18 9.94 3.81 -16.90
N VAL A 19 9.52 2.72 -16.24
CA VAL A 19 9.28 2.66 -14.78
C VAL A 19 10.06 1.49 -14.20
N MET A 20 10.84 1.73 -13.15
CA MET A 20 11.55 0.69 -12.40
C MET A 20 10.96 0.58 -11.00
N VAL A 21 10.53 -0.64 -10.62
CA VAL A 21 10.03 -0.93 -9.27
C VAL A 21 11.16 -1.58 -8.47
N ILE A 22 11.51 -0.99 -7.33
CA ILE A 22 12.57 -1.49 -6.44
C ILE A 22 11.95 -1.78 -5.08
N HIS A 23 11.82 -3.07 -4.77
CA HIS A 23 11.58 -3.52 -3.40
C HIS A 23 12.91 -3.68 -2.66
N HIS A 24 12.87 -3.65 -1.33
CA HIS A 24 14.04 -3.86 -0.47
C HIS A 24 13.87 -5.11 0.40
N THR A 25 14.98 -5.67 0.87
CA THR A 25 14.98 -6.74 1.88
C THR A 25 14.52 -6.22 3.25
N ASP A 26 14.01 -7.12 4.09
CA ASP A 26 13.42 -6.76 5.40
C ASP A 26 12.28 -5.72 5.28
N CYS A 27 11.48 -5.85 4.21
CA CYS A 27 10.30 -5.03 4.02
C CYS A 27 9.19 -5.50 4.96
N GLY A 28 8.70 -4.61 5.82
CA GLY A 28 7.61 -4.92 6.76
C GLY A 28 6.35 -5.47 6.08
N GLY A 29 6.12 -5.15 4.81
CA GLY A 29 5.01 -5.69 4.02
C GLY A 29 5.09 -7.20 3.71
N LEU A 30 6.24 -7.84 3.98
CA LEU A 30 6.43 -9.30 3.87
C LEU A 30 6.10 -10.06 5.17
N LEU A 31 5.93 -9.34 6.28
CA LEU A 31 5.81 -9.92 7.62
C LEU A 31 4.40 -9.85 8.17
N VAL A 32 3.50 -9.15 7.49
CA VAL A 32 2.12 -8.93 7.89
C VAL A 32 1.17 -9.16 6.71
N THR A 33 -0.08 -9.43 7.03
CA THR A 33 -1.20 -9.49 6.07
C THR A 33 -2.10 -8.27 6.24
N ASP A 34 -2.86 -7.93 5.19
CA ASP A 34 -3.78 -6.78 5.24
C ASP A 34 -4.80 -6.96 6.37
N ALA A 35 -5.22 -8.20 6.64
CA ALA A 35 -6.11 -8.54 7.76
C ALA A 35 -5.49 -8.21 9.13
N GLU A 36 -4.22 -8.55 9.35
CA GLU A 36 -3.48 -8.23 10.58
C GLU A 36 -3.30 -6.71 10.73
N VAL A 37 -3.06 -5.99 9.62
CA VAL A 37 -2.96 -4.52 9.62
C VAL A 37 -4.30 -3.90 10.00
N HIS A 38 -5.41 -4.32 9.38
CA HIS A 38 -6.74 -3.81 9.69
C HIS A 38 -7.15 -4.09 11.13
N GLN A 39 -6.82 -5.27 11.65
CA GLN A 39 -7.06 -5.60 13.05
C GLN A 39 -6.30 -4.65 13.98
N ARG A 40 -5.00 -4.44 13.75
CA ARG A 40 -4.19 -3.52 14.56
C ARG A 40 -4.66 -2.07 14.47
N MET A 41 -5.19 -1.64 13.32
CA MET A 41 -5.82 -0.31 13.16
C MET A 41 -7.05 -0.17 14.06
N ARG A 42 -7.95 -1.16 14.03
CA ARG A 42 -9.15 -1.19 14.87
C ARG A 42 -8.84 -1.20 16.36
N GLU A 43 -7.80 -1.94 16.76
CA GLU A 43 -7.36 -2.02 18.16
C GLU A 43 -6.75 -0.71 18.65
N ARG A 44 -6.06 0.05 17.77
CA ARG A 44 -5.45 1.34 18.11
C ARG A 44 -6.45 2.49 18.13
N ASP A 45 -7.41 2.47 17.23
CA ASP A 45 -8.40 3.52 17.07
C ASP A 45 -9.73 2.93 16.59
N ALA A 46 -10.73 2.94 17.47
CA ALA A 46 -12.06 2.45 17.17
C ALA A 46 -12.76 3.26 16.04
N THR A 47 -12.36 4.51 15.82
CA THR A 47 -12.92 5.35 14.74
C THR A 47 -12.31 5.01 13.38
N ALA A 48 -11.07 4.50 13.35
CA ALA A 48 -10.42 3.99 12.14
C ALA A 48 -11.03 2.68 11.64
N ALA A 49 -11.90 2.02 12.44
CA ALA A 49 -12.56 0.78 12.05
C ALA A 49 -13.44 0.92 10.79
N ALA A 50 -14.05 2.09 10.60
CA ALA A 50 -14.91 2.36 9.46
C ALA A 50 -14.14 2.40 8.13
N SER A 51 -12.91 2.93 8.13
CA SER A 51 -12.07 3.06 6.94
C SER A 51 -11.06 1.92 6.77
N ALA A 52 -10.81 1.13 7.82
CA ALA A 52 -9.81 0.07 7.79
C ALA A 52 -10.07 -0.95 6.67
N GLY A 53 -11.33 -1.30 6.38
CA GLY A 53 -11.67 -2.27 5.33
C GLY A 53 -11.51 -1.75 3.90
N GLU A 54 -11.36 -0.44 3.71
CA GLU A 54 -11.31 0.18 2.37
C GLU A 54 -9.87 0.28 1.83
N VAL A 55 -8.86 0.14 2.69
CA VAL A 55 -7.46 0.30 2.32
C VAL A 55 -6.82 -1.07 2.09
N THR A 56 -6.32 -1.29 0.88
CA THR A 56 -5.47 -2.44 0.56
C THR A 56 -4.01 -1.99 0.61
N PHE A 57 -3.21 -2.62 1.47
CA PHE A 57 -1.78 -2.32 1.62
C PHE A 57 -0.92 -3.19 0.73
N GLY A 58 -1.49 -4.28 0.18
CA GLY A 58 -0.75 -5.21 -0.68
C GLY A 58 0.29 -6.00 0.11
N THR A 59 0.07 -6.18 1.41
CA THR A 59 0.94 -6.97 2.28
C THR A 59 0.62 -8.45 2.13
N TYR A 60 1.64 -9.28 2.28
CA TYR A 60 1.51 -10.73 2.20
C TYR A 60 2.58 -11.38 3.06
N ARG A 61 2.29 -12.56 3.59
CA ARG A 61 3.26 -13.39 4.29
C ARG A 61 3.65 -14.54 3.35
N GLN A 62 4.95 -14.71 3.11
CA GLN A 62 5.48 -15.86 2.37
C GLN A 62 5.35 -17.16 3.17
#